data_AF-A0A2N1MM34-F1
#
_entry.id   AF-A0A2N1MM34-F1
#
_cell.length_a   1.000
_cell.length_b   1.000
_cell.length_c   1.000
_cell.angle_alpha   90.00
_cell.angle_beta   90.00
_cell.angle_gamma   90.00
#
_symmetry.space_group_name_H-M   'P 1'
#
loop_
_entity.id
_entity.type
_entity.pdbx_description
1 polymer ?
#
loop_
_entity_poly.entity_id
_entity_poly.type
_entity_poly.pdbx_seq_one_letter_code
_entity_poly.pdbx_strand_id
1 'polypeptide(L)'
;MTGQRLDLITDQNMYMMVEQGLRGGISMVSKRYARANNPDMGEGKWTADKPKSSILYLDANNLYGWAMLQYLPTGNFHWVKEENELFNIQKQIESNEIPDDSSEGYILKVKLEYPQALHSQHTDYPLAPERMKVKKEWL
;
A
#
# COMPACT_ATOMS: atom_id res chain seq x y z
N MET A 1 18.24 -1.38 -22.13
CA MET A 1 18.09 -2.50 -21.16
C MET A 1 19.06 -2.23 -20.02
N THR A 2 18.60 -2.33 -18.78
CA THR A 2 19.40 -1.96 -17.58
C THR A 2 20.60 -2.88 -17.32
N GLY A 3 20.62 -4.08 -17.93
CA GLY A 3 21.68 -5.07 -17.70
C GLY A 3 21.64 -5.70 -16.30
N GLN A 4 20.61 -5.39 -15.50
CA GLN A 4 20.45 -5.90 -14.15
C GLN A 4 20.23 -7.41 -14.17
N ARG A 5 21.00 -8.14 -13.37
CA ARG A 5 20.78 -9.56 -13.11
C ARG A 5 19.69 -9.72 -12.06
N LEU A 6 18.72 -10.58 -12.35
CA LEU A 6 17.69 -10.98 -11.40
C LEU A 6 17.96 -12.41 -10.92
N ASP A 7 18.06 -12.60 -9.62
CA ASP A 7 18.15 -13.94 -9.05
C ASP A 7 16.76 -14.56 -8.90
N LEU A 8 16.71 -15.89 -8.94
CA LEU A 8 15.48 -16.65 -8.75
C LEU A 8 15.32 -17.00 -7.26
N ILE A 9 14.08 -16.91 -6.77
CA ILE A 9 13.73 -17.49 -5.47
C ILE A 9 13.66 -19.00 -5.64
N THR A 10 14.60 -19.72 -5.06
CA THR A 10 14.70 -21.20 -5.17
C THR A 10 14.10 -21.94 -3.99
N ASP A 11 13.96 -21.28 -2.83
CA ASP A 11 13.29 -21.84 -1.66
C ASP A 11 11.77 -21.76 -1.82
N GLN A 12 11.10 -22.90 -1.70
CA GLN A 12 9.65 -22.99 -1.88
C GLN A 12 8.89 -22.16 -0.83
N ASN A 13 9.36 -22.09 0.42
CA ASN A 13 8.66 -21.36 1.46
C ASN A 13 8.76 -19.83 1.24
N MET A 14 9.92 -19.34 0.80
CA MET A 14 10.09 -17.94 0.40
C MET A 14 9.16 -17.60 -0.76
N TYR A 15 9.13 -18.45 -1.79
CA TYR A 15 8.26 -18.25 -2.94
C TYR A 15 6.79 -18.16 -2.52
N MET A 16 6.34 -19.11 -1.69
CA MET A 16 4.97 -19.11 -1.18
C MET A 16 4.64 -17.89 -0.31
N MET A 17 5.60 -17.38 0.48
CA MET A 17 5.42 -16.17 1.26
C MET A 17 5.24 -14.94 0.37
N VAL A 18 6.06 -14.80 -0.68
CA VAL A 18 5.94 -13.71 -1.65
C VAL A 18 4.61 -13.80 -2.40
N GLU A 19 4.26 -14.97 -2.94
CA GLU A 19 2.99 -15.21 -3.65
C GLU A 19 1.76 -14.87 -2.78
N GLN A 20 1.79 -15.20 -1.49
CA GLN A 20 0.74 -14.84 -0.54
C GLN A 20 0.66 -13.33 -0.28
N GLY A 21 1.77 -12.60 -0.46
CA GLY A 21 1.87 -11.16 -0.36
C GLY A 21 1.45 -10.40 -1.62
N LEU A 22 1.52 -11.03 -2.81
CA LEU A 22 1.19 -10.37 -4.08
C LEU A 22 -0.26 -9.88 -4.12
N ARG A 23 -0.43 -8.62 -4.55
CA ARG A 23 -1.73 -7.96 -4.73
C ARG A 23 -1.77 -7.28 -6.10
N GLY A 24 -2.97 -7.14 -6.65
CA GLY A 24 -3.23 -6.32 -7.83
C GLY A 24 -3.36 -4.84 -7.48
N GLY A 25 -3.86 -4.06 -8.44
CA GLY A 25 -4.22 -2.67 -8.20
C GLY A 25 -5.29 -2.53 -7.12
N ILE A 26 -5.20 -1.45 -6.33
CA ILE A 26 -6.19 -1.12 -5.31
C ILE A 26 -7.37 -0.45 -6.00
N SER A 27 -8.57 -1.02 -5.82
CA SER A 27 -9.83 -0.43 -6.27
C SER A 27 -10.77 -0.32 -5.06
N MET A 28 -11.10 0.90 -4.68
CA MET A 28 -11.84 1.18 -3.45
C MET A 28 -12.74 2.40 -3.61
N VAL A 29 -13.91 2.36 -2.95
CA VAL A 29 -14.86 3.48 -2.91
C VAL A 29 -15.18 3.76 -1.44
N SER A 30 -14.48 4.73 -0.85
CA SER A 30 -14.68 5.11 0.56
C SER A 30 -15.98 5.89 0.76
N LYS A 31 -16.31 6.75 -0.20
CA LYS A 31 -17.50 7.61 -0.19
C LYS A 31 -18.39 7.28 -1.38
N ARG A 32 -19.58 6.73 -1.09
CA ARG A 32 -20.54 6.29 -2.11
C ARG A 32 -21.11 7.42 -2.98
N TYR A 33 -21.17 8.63 -2.45
CA TYR A 33 -21.73 9.78 -3.16
C TYR A 33 -21.00 11.07 -2.77
N ALA A 34 -20.54 11.80 -3.79
CA ALA A 34 -20.02 13.14 -3.67
C ALA A 34 -20.63 14.01 -4.76
N ARG A 35 -20.99 15.25 -4.41
CA ARG A 35 -21.47 16.26 -5.33
C ARG A 35 -20.71 17.55 -5.07
N ALA A 36 -20.11 18.10 -6.12
CA ALA A 36 -19.49 19.42 -6.07
C ALA A 36 -20.56 20.48 -5.76
N ASN A 37 -20.12 21.62 -5.23
CA ASN A 37 -20.96 22.80 -5.02
C ASN A 37 -20.15 24.01 -5.48
N ASN A 38 -20.15 24.32 -6.77
CA ASN A 38 -19.46 25.48 -7.29
C ASN A 38 -20.24 26.13 -8.45
N PRO A 39 -20.01 27.44 -8.73
CA PRO A 39 -20.73 28.15 -9.78
C PRO A 39 -20.56 27.57 -11.19
N ASP A 40 -19.43 26.91 -11.46
CA ASP A 40 -19.10 26.33 -12.77
C ASP A 40 -20.01 25.15 -13.14
N MET A 41 -20.79 24.63 -12.18
CA MET A 41 -21.81 23.61 -12.43
C MET A 41 -23.02 24.12 -13.23
N GLY A 42 -23.20 25.44 -13.34
CA GLY A 42 -24.31 26.08 -14.04
C GLY A 42 -25.49 26.47 -13.13
N GLU A 43 -26.41 27.24 -13.69
CA GLU A 43 -27.57 27.78 -12.96
C GLU A 43 -28.47 26.66 -12.39
N GLY A 44 -28.97 26.86 -11.18
CA GLY A 44 -29.83 25.90 -10.47
C GLY A 44 -29.12 24.64 -9.95
N LYS A 45 -27.80 24.50 -10.13
CA LYS A 45 -27.04 23.27 -9.78
C LYS A 45 -26.13 23.40 -8.56
N TRP A 46 -25.94 24.61 -8.04
CA TRP A 46 -25.17 24.91 -6.82
C TRP A 46 -25.99 25.79 -5.87
N THR A 47 -25.59 25.86 -4.60
CA THR A 47 -26.26 26.66 -3.57
C THR A 47 -25.26 27.60 -2.90
N ALA A 48 -25.56 28.90 -2.90
CA ALA A 48 -24.63 29.95 -2.48
C ALA A 48 -24.41 30.05 -0.96
N ASP A 49 -25.36 29.55 -0.18
CA ASP A 49 -25.31 29.42 1.28
C ASP A 49 -24.48 28.21 1.75
N LYS A 50 -24.19 27.26 0.86
CA LYS A 50 -23.39 26.07 1.17
C LYS A 50 -21.90 26.31 0.86
N PRO A 51 -20.99 25.65 1.61
CA PRO A 51 -19.56 25.71 1.31
C PRO A 51 -19.26 25.32 -0.14
N LYS A 52 -18.37 26.08 -0.79
CA LYS A 52 -17.95 25.76 -2.15
C LYS A 52 -17.10 24.49 -2.15
N SER A 53 -17.31 23.61 -3.11
CA SER A 53 -16.56 22.37 -3.26
C SER A 53 -16.42 21.95 -4.72
N SER A 54 -15.35 21.21 -5.02
CA SER A 54 -15.07 20.63 -6.33
C SER A 54 -14.68 19.16 -6.17
N ILE A 55 -14.87 18.36 -7.21
CA ILE A 55 -14.41 16.97 -7.25
C ILE A 55 -13.12 16.96 -8.07
N LEU A 56 -12.04 16.47 -7.46
CA LEU A 56 -10.75 16.34 -8.09
C LEU A 56 -10.64 14.96 -8.74
N TYR A 57 -10.21 14.91 -10.01
CA TYR A 57 -9.87 13.69 -10.71
C TYR A 57 -8.36 13.70 -10.99
N LEU A 58 -7.65 12.75 -10.42
CA LEU A 58 -6.21 12.57 -10.63
C LEU A 58 -5.99 11.21 -11.30
N ASP A 59 -5.10 11.19 -12.28
CA ASP A 59 -4.64 9.97 -12.92
C ASP A 59 -3.12 10.01 -13.06
N ALA A 60 -2.46 8.90 -12.71
CA ALA A 60 -1.01 8.78 -12.77
C ALA A 60 -0.60 8.22 -14.14
N ASN A 61 0.09 9.05 -14.93
CA ASN A 61 0.66 8.61 -16.21
C ASN A 61 1.74 7.53 -15.97
N ASN A 62 1.52 6.34 -16.51
CA ASN A 62 2.48 5.22 -16.45
C ASN A 62 2.90 4.84 -15.01
N LEU A 63 1.92 4.61 -14.13
CA LEU A 63 2.15 4.27 -12.72
C LEU A 63 3.14 3.11 -12.53
N TYR A 64 2.96 1.99 -13.24
CA TYR A 64 3.88 0.86 -13.12
C TYR A 64 5.27 1.15 -13.67
N GLY A 65 5.39 1.92 -14.75
CA GLY A 65 6.70 2.34 -15.25
C GLY A 65 7.44 3.23 -14.26
N TRP A 66 6.74 4.14 -13.57
CA TRP A 66 7.32 4.92 -12.49
C TRP A 66 7.73 4.04 -11.29
N ALA A 67 6.89 3.06 -10.92
CA ALA A 67 7.20 2.09 -9.87
C ALA A 67 8.43 1.23 -10.21
N MET A 68 8.62 0.89 -11.49
CA MET A 68 9.79 0.15 -11.99
C MET A 68 11.10 0.97 -11.96
N LEU A 69 11.03 2.28 -11.73
CA LEU A 69 12.20 3.14 -11.52
C LEU A 69 12.61 3.25 -10.04
N GLN A 70 11.81 2.70 -9.13
CA GLN A 70 12.13 2.71 -7.70
C GLN A 70 13.16 1.61 -7.35
N TYR A 71 13.68 1.64 -6.12
CA TYR A 71 14.50 0.55 -5.60
C TYR A 71 13.65 -0.71 -5.45
N LEU A 72 14.02 -1.75 -6.19
CA LEU A 72 13.30 -3.02 -6.25
C LEU A 72 14.23 -4.18 -5.89
N PRO A 73 13.71 -5.24 -5.24
CA PRO A 73 14.50 -6.42 -4.93
C PRO A 73 14.96 -7.11 -6.22
N THR A 74 16.26 -7.34 -6.36
CA THR A 74 16.85 -7.97 -7.56
C THR A 74 17.48 -9.32 -7.28
N GLY A 75 17.91 -9.62 -6.06
CA GLY A 75 18.51 -10.91 -5.74
C GLY A 75 19.02 -11.03 -4.31
N ASN A 76 19.89 -12.02 -4.08
CA ASN A 76 20.41 -12.38 -2.75
C ASN A 76 19.31 -12.68 -1.71
N PHE A 77 18.26 -13.39 -2.11
CA PHE A 77 17.16 -13.73 -1.20
C PHE A 77 17.60 -14.77 -0.16
N HIS A 78 17.49 -14.43 1.12
CA HIS A 78 17.75 -15.35 2.23
C HIS A 78 16.80 -15.11 3.40
N TRP A 79 16.59 -16.17 4.20
CA TRP A 79 15.90 -16.05 5.47
C TRP A 79 16.82 -15.38 6.50
N VAL A 80 16.27 -14.45 7.27
CA VAL A 80 16.88 -14.00 8.52
C VAL A 80 16.76 -15.14 9.54
N LYS A 81 17.90 -15.66 10.00
CA LYS A 81 17.95 -16.84 10.89
C LYS A 81 18.20 -16.47 12.34
N GLU A 82 18.91 -15.37 12.57
CA GLU A 82 19.33 -14.95 13.90
C GLU A 82 18.24 -14.09 14.56
N GLU A 83 17.80 -14.47 15.77
CA GLU A 83 16.76 -13.72 16.49
C GLU A 83 17.19 -12.28 16.81
N ASN A 84 18.48 -12.07 17.09
CA ASN A 84 19.02 -10.74 17.34
C ASN A 84 18.92 -9.82 16.11
N GLU A 85 19.07 -10.39 14.92
CA GLU A 85 18.92 -9.65 13.67
C GLU A 85 17.46 -9.23 13.46
N LEU A 86 16.52 -10.15 13.71
CA LEU A 86 15.09 -9.85 13.65
C LEU A 86 14.68 -8.75 14.65
N PHE A 87 15.21 -8.77 15.87
CA PHE A 87 14.96 -7.73 16.88
C PHE A 87 15.50 -6.36 16.43
N ASN A 88 16.69 -6.33 15.83
CA ASN A 88 17.27 -5.09 15.31
C ASN A 88 16.44 -4.53 14.14
N ILE A 89 16.01 -5.38 13.20
CA ILE A 89 15.14 -4.98 12.09
C ILE A 89 13.82 -4.41 12.62
N GLN A 90 13.20 -5.07 13.61
CA GLN A 90 11.97 -4.56 14.22
C GLN A 90 12.17 -3.15 14.79
N LYS A 91 13.24 -2.93 15.56
CA LYS A 91 13.54 -1.63 16.16
C LYS A 91 13.77 -0.56 15.08
N GLN A 92 14.48 -0.89 14.01
CA GLN A 92 14.73 0.04 12.90
C GLN A 92 13.43 0.43 12.18
N ILE A 93 12.50 -0.51 12.01
CA ILE A 93 11.19 -0.23 11.43
C ILE A 93 10.35 0.66 12.34
N GLU A 94 10.32 0.37 13.63
CA GLU A 94 9.56 1.17 14.62
C GLU A 94 10.09 2.60 14.73
N SER A 95 11.41 2.79 14.60
CA SER A 95 12.06 4.10 14.57
C SER A 95 12.08 4.77 13.19
N ASN A 96 11.57 4.11 12.14
CA ASN A 96 11.60 4.58 10.75
C ASN A 96 13.02 4.92 10.25
N GLU A 97 13.99 4.05 10.57
CA GLU A 97 15.43 4.22 10.27
C GLU A 97 15.87 3.56 8.95
N ILE A 98 15.00 2.79 8.30
CA ILE A 98 15.28 2.14 7.01
C ILE A 98 14.81 3.07 5.90
N PRO A 99 15.72 3.62 5.06
CA PRO A 99 15.34 4.49 3.96
C PRO A 99 14.75 3.69 2.79
N ASP A 100 13.90 4.34 1.99
CA ASP A 100 13.25 3.73 0.82
C ASP A 100 14.24 3.30 -0.28
N ASP A 101 15.44 3.90 -0.31
CA ASP A 101 16.54 3.60 -1.23
C ASP A 101 17.64 2.75 -0.60
N SER A 102 17.33 2.07 0.51
CA SER A 102 18.24 1.11 1.15
C SER A 102 18.72 0.03 0.17
N SER A 103 19.99 -0.33 0.27
CA SER A 103 20.58 -1.44 -0.49
C SER A 103 20.01 -2.81 -0.10
N GLU A 104 19.43 -2.90 1.09
CA GLU A 104 18.80 -4.11 1.63
C GLU A 104 17.34 -3.82 1.98
N GLY A 105 16.45 -4.73 1.58
CA GLY A 105 15.02 -4.63 1.82
C GLY A 105 14.49 -5.87 2.53
N TYR A 106 13.38 -5.71 3.24
CA TYR A 106 12.80 -6.77 4.08
C TYR A 106 11.37 -7.09 3.65
N ILE A 107 11.06 -8.38 3.58
CA ILE A 107 9.68 -8.88 3.44
C ILE A 107 9.32 -9.56 4.75
N LEU A 108 8.36 -8.99 5.47
CA LEU A 108 8.03 -9.43 6.82
C LEU A 108 6.62 -9.99 6.90
N LYS A 109 6.47 -11.07 7.67
CA LYS A 109 5.17 -11.59 8.10
C LYS A 109 4.96 -11.18 9.55
N VAL A 110 4.07 -10.22 9.77
CA VAL A 110 3.89 -9.57 11.07
C VAL A 110 2.49 -9.79 11.63
N LYS A 111 2.37 -9.66 12.95
CA LYS A 111 1.09 -9.43 13.62
C LYS A 111 1.03 -7.95 13.95
N LEU A 112 0.00 -7.26 13.46
CA LEU A 112 -0.19 -5.84 13.69
C LEU A 112 -1.26 -5.61 14.76
N GLU A 113 -0.98 -4.70 15.68
CA GLU A 113 -2.01 -4.06 16.49
C GLU A 113 -2.43 -2.77 15.78
N TYR A 114 -3.74 -2.52 15.69
CA TYR A 114 -4.26 -1.35 14.98
C TYR A 114 -4.98 -0.39 15.95
N PRO A 115 -4.27 0.66 16.43
CA PRO A 115 -4.79 1.55 17.46
C PRO A 115 -6.13 2.17 17.08
N GLN A 116 -7.09 2.12 18.01
CA GLN A 116 -8.44 2.65 17.78
C GLN A 116 -8.45 4.15 17.41
N ALA A 117 -7.48 4.91 17.92
CA ALA A 117 -7.33 6.33 17.60
C ALA A 117 -7.10 6.62 16.11
N LEU A 118 -6.58 5.65 15.34
CA LEU A 118 -6.30 5.80 13.90
C LEU A 118 -7.49 5.45 13.01
N HIS A 119 -8.52 4.78 13.55
CA HIS A 119 -9.60 4.21 12.72
C HIS A 119 -10.36 5.28 11.94
N SER A 120 -10.71 6.40 12.58
CA SER A 120 -11.39 7.52 11.91
C SER A 120 -10.54 8.17 10.82
N GLN A 121 -9.23 8.30 11.03
CA GLN A 121 -8.33 8.96 10.07
C GLN A 121 -8.06 8.09 8.84
N HIS A 122 -8.00 6.77 9.03
CA HIS A 122 -7.69 5.82 7.97
C HIS A 122 -8.95 5.17 7.35
N THR A 123 -10.14 5.72 7.62
CA THR A 123 -11.40 5.18 7.08
C THR A 123 -11.42 5.18 5.55
N ASP A 124 -10.78 6.17 4.92
CA ASP A 124 -10.71 6.28 3.47
C ASP A 124 -9.63 5.39 2.82
N TYR A 125 -8.66 4.90 3.60
CA TYR A 125 -7.57 4.08 3.10
C TYR A 125 -7.08 3.09 4.17
N PRO A 126 -7.73 1.91 4.29
CA PRO A 126 -7.32 0.91 5.25
C PRO A 126 -5.94 0.34 4.90
N LEU A 127 -5.04 0.35 5.88
CA LEU A 127 -3.67 -0.17 5.74
C LEU A 127 -3.64 -1.69 5.89
N ALA A 128 -2.58 -2.30 5.32
CA ALA A 128 -2.33 -3.75 5.37
C ALA A 128 -3.50 -4.65 4.92
N PRO A 129 -4.11 -4.41 3.73
CA PRO A 129 -5.21 -5.23 3.25
C PRO A 129 -4.76 -6.68 2.97
N GLU A 130 -5.52 -7.65 3.49
CA GLU A 130 -5.29 -9.07 3.25
C GLU A 130 -6.27 -9.67 2.24
N ARG A 131 -5.80 -10.65 1.44
CA ARG A 131 -6.68 -11.42 0.57
C ARG A 131 -7.44 -12.44 1.42
N MET A 132 -8.72 -12.19 1.65
CA MET A 132 -9.60 -13.09 2.39
C MET A 132 -10.73 -13.64 1.53
N LYS A 133 -11.17 -14.87 1.83
CA LYS A 133 -12.43 -15.40 1.30
C LYS A 133 -13.57 -14.79 2.10
N VAL A 134 -14.50 -14.13 1.42
CA VAL A 134 -15.72 -13.61 2.06
C VAL A 134 -16.50 -14.79 2.61
N LYS A 135 -16.74 -14.77 3.91
CA LYS A 135 -17.53 -15.81 4.58
C LYS A 135 -19.02 -15.50 4.41
N LYS A 136 -19.85 -16.55 4.42
CA LYS A 136 -21.29 -16.41 4.15
C LYS A 136 -21.99 -15.52 5.19
N GLU A 137 -21.49 -15.52 6.42
CA GLU A 137 -21.99 -14.70 7.53
C GLU A 137 -21.72 -13.18 7.39
N TRP A 138 -20.92 -12.75 6.41
CA TRP A 138 -20.63 -11.33 6.14
C TRP A 138 -21.41 -10.76 4.96
N LEU A 139 -22.19 -11.60 4.28
CA LEU A 139 -23.09 -11.24 3.19
C LEU A 139 -24.51 -11.04 3.74
#